data_AF-A0A954FBA6-F1
#
_entry.id   AF-A0A954FBA6-F1
#
_cell.length_a   1.000
_cell.length_b   1.000
_cell.length_c   1.000
_cell.angle_alpha   90.00
_cell.angle_beta   90.00
_cell.angle_gamma   90.00
#
_symmetry.space_group_name_H-M   'P 1'
#
loop_
_entity.id
_entity.type
_entity.pdbx_description
1 polymer ?
#
loop_
_entity_poly.entity_id
_entity_poly.type
_entity_poly.pdbx_seq_one_letter_code
_entity_poly.pdbx_strand_id
1 'polypeptide(L)'
;MISCSLRLFLMLLIAGTLSAPLAAADDDAGSIFIEGYTNQLSYQPGEKVAFHLSSSEPKYTVEITRLGPDNKTVFKETRQNGAAYPVPENASSHGCQWPTAFELTIPDSWQSGYYNVRLSVSDGGGKFIQRNSRSAASNLFFIVRAKQPGSQTKILIQLSTNTYNAYNNWGGSSLYSYHGRANLQGHRVSFNRPLAGQFANWELPFIIWAESNGYQLDYAANSDLEFHPEMLQHYRLVLSVGHDEYWSAPMRDHLEKFISEGGNVAFFSGNSVCWQVRSEDDGRALTCWKQWYNMDPLFPDGDHRLLSTLWSHHLVNRPENQLTGVGFLYGGYHKSHGQFMDGSGAYQVHRPAHWVFEKTGIKQGDEFGGKDSIVGYECDGCQFEIKDGLPVPTFKDGTPRTFEILASCPAKWAPGDSLWYDRFNKDRVGAAILGMYTRGGTVFTVGSTDWAHGLRGKDPVVQQVTKNILNRLSQ
;
A
#
# COMPACT_ATOMS: atom_id res chain seq x y z
N MET A 1 26.97 96.61 44.21
CA MET A 1 28.39 96.56 43.80
C MET A 1 28.61 95.27 43.01
N ILE A 2 28.86 95.39 41.69
CA ILE A 2 29.72 94.57 40.80
C ILE A 2 29.51 93.03 40.82
N SER A 3 29.44 92.21 39.76
CA SER A 3 29.30 92.24 38.29
C SER A 3 29.59 90.80 37.78
N CYS A 4 28.98 90.39 36.66
CA CYS A 4 29.44 89.38 35.66
C CYS A 4 29.54 87.87 36.03
N SER A 5 28.76 86.97 35.41
CA SER A 5 29.07 86.17 34.17
C SER A 5 29.61 84.76 34.54
N LEU A 6 29.39 83.61 33.89
CA LEU A 6 28.71 83.12 32.68
C LEU A 6 28.64 81.57 32.82
N ARG A 7 27.69 80.89 32.16
CA ARG A 7 27.65 79.41 32.01
C ARG A 7 28.82 78.91 31.13
N LEU A 8 29.34 77.70 31.40
CA LEU A 8 29.82 76.78 30.35
C LEU A 8 29.82 75.31 30.83
N PHE A 9 29.70 74.41 29.86
CA PHE A 9 29.28 73.00 29.89
C PHE A 9 30.46 72.05 29.60
N LEU A 10 30.22 70.74 29.72
CA LEU A 10 30.99 69.58 29.17
C LEU A 10 32.22 69.15 30.00
N MET A 11 32.57 67.86 30.18
CA MET A 11 32.42 66.70 29.30
C MET A 11 32.71 65.42 30.13
N LEU A 12 31.78 64.45 30.21
CA LEU A 12 32.08 63.09 30.71
C LEU A 12 32.11 62.14 29.50
N LEU A 13 33.28 61.55 29.24
CA LEU A 13 33.42 60.48 28.25
C LEU A 13 32.68 59.24 28.73
N ILE A 14 31.63 58.84 28.02
CA ILE A 14 31.08 57.48 28.09
C ILE A 14 31.58 56.75 26.85
N ALA A 15 32.47 55.78 27.05
CA ALA A 15 32.90 54.85 26.02
C ALA A 15 31.70 53.99 25.61
N GLY A 16 31.21 54.17 24.39
CA GLY A 16 30.23 53.29 23.79
C GLY A 16 30.89 51.96 23.45
N THR A 17 30.58 50.91 24.21
CA THR A 17 30.80 49.54 23.79
C THR A 17 29.76 49.21 22.73
N LEU A 18 30.16 49.32 21.46
CA LEU A 18 29.48 48.68 20.34
C LEU A 18 29.58 47.15 20.53
N SER A 19 28.62 46.55 21.20
CA SER A 19 28.36 45.11 21.09
C SER A 19 27.74 44.86 19.72
N ALA A 20 28.60 44.71 18.70
CA ALA A 20 28.20 44.00 17.49
C ALA A 20 27.75 42.59 17.90
N PRO A 21 26.63 42.06 17.38
CA PRO A 21 26.37 40.64 17.52
C PRO A 21 27.55 39.92 16.86
N LEU A 22 28.22 39.01 17.57
CA LEU A 22 28.98 37.98 16.87
C LEU A 22 27.97 37.27 15.98
N ALA A 23 27.98 37.58 14.68
CA ALA A 23 27.43 36.68 13.68
C ALA A 23 28.20 35.37 13.88
N ALA A 24 27.53 34.38 14.46
CA ALA A 24 27.99 33.01 14.34
C ALA A 24 28.27 32.80 12.85
N ALA A 25 29.47 32.34 12.52
CA ALA A 25 29.75 31.89 11.17
C ALA A 25 28.85 30.67 10.94
N ASP A 26 27.67 30.88 10.35
CA ASP A 26 26.79 29.80 9.92
C ASP A 26 27.51 29.06 8.80
N ASP A 27 28.30 28.07 9.20
CA ASP A 27 28.81 27.03 8.30
C ASP A 27 27.81 25.87 8.17
N ASP A 28 26.58 26.05 8.64
CA ASP A 28 25.51 25.11 8.37
C ASP A 28 25.08 25.27 6.91
N ALA A 29 25.53 24.33 6.06
CA ALA A 29 25.08 24.25 4.68
C ALA A 29 23.60 23.82 4.56
N GLY A 30 22.88 23.66 5.68
CA GLY A 30 21.50 23.21 5.75
C GLY A 30 21.35 21.74 5.34
N SER A 31 20.14 21.21 5.49
CA SER A 31 19.81 19.89 4.94
C SER A 31 19.66 19.95 3.42
N ILE A 32 20.34 19.08 2.70
CA ILE A 32 20.07 18.84 1.27
C ILE A 32 18.91 17.87 1.12
N PHE A 33 17.90 18.22 0.33
CA PHE A 33 16.72 17.37 0.11
C PHE A 33 16.07 17.63 -1.24
N ILE A 34 15.33 16.63 -1.71
CA ILE A 34 14.32 16.77 -2.74
C ILE A 34 13.24 15.74 -2.47
N GLU A 35 11.98 16.15 -2.51
CA GLU A 35 10.82 15.30 -2.30
C GLU A 35 9.69 15.70 -3.24
N GLY A 36 8.75 14.80 -3.50
CA GLY A 36 7.63 15.11 -4.36
C GLY A 36 6.54 14.06 -4.40
N TYR A 37 5.46 14.43 -5.07
CA TYR A 37 4.31 13.57 -5.36
C TYR A 37 3.67 14.00 -6.69
N THR A 38 2.74 13.20 -7.18
CA THR A 38 1.94 13.50 -8.38
C THR A 38 0.51 13.85 -8.00
N ASN A 39 -0.19 14.60 -8.84
CA ASN A 39 -1.57 15.03 -8.58
C ASN A 39 -2.60 13.89 -8.56
N GLN A 40 -2.24 12.72 -9.08
CA GLN A 40 -3.01 11.47 -9.07
C GLN A 40 -2.02 10.30 -8.98
N LEU A 41 -2.52 9.09 -8.71
CA LEU A 41 -1.70 7.88 -8.63
C LEU A 41 -1.73 7.05 -9.92
N SER A 42 -2.76 7.19 -10.74
CA SER A 42 -3.01 6.34 -11.90
C SER A 42 -3.36 7.18 -13.13
N TYR A 43 -2.79 6.81 -14.26
CA TYR A 43 -2.89 7.57 -15.51
C TYR A 43 -3.01 6.62 -16.72
N GLN A 44 -3.63 7.05 -17.80
CA GLN A 44 -3.60 6.43 -19.12
C GLN A 44 -2.65 7.21 -20.06
N PRO A 45 -2.12 6.59 -21.11
CA PRO A 45 -1.41 7.30 -22.16
C PRO A 45 -2.24 8.45 -22.76
N GLY A 46 -1.61 9.60 -22.92
CA GLY A 46 -2.24 10.87 -23.29
C GLY A 46 -2.63 11.77 -22.10
N GLU A 47 -2.74 11.21 -20.89
CA GLU A 47 -2.99 12.02 -19.69
C GLU A 47 -1.73 12.75 -19.22
N LYS A 48 -1.93 13.84 -18.47
CA LYS A 48 -0.86 14.65 -17.91
C LYS A 48 -0.61 14.33 -16.44
N VAL A 49 0.63 13.99 -16.13
CA VAL A 49 1.15 13.90 -14.76
C VAL A 49 1.66 15.28 -14.35
N ALA A 50 1.07 15.87 -13.31
CA ALA A 50 1.59 17.07 -12.68
C ALA A 50 2.46 16.68 -11.48
N PHE A 51 3.74 17.07 -11.52
CA PHE A 51 4.71 16.79 -10.46
C PHE A 51 4.78 17.97 -9.49
N HIS A 52 4.54 17.71 -8.21
CA HIS A 52 4.62 18.68 -7.12
C HIS A 52 5.86 18.39 -6.30
N LEU A 53 6.84 19.31 -6.31
CA LEU A 53 8.17 19.08 -5.76
C LEU A 53 8.59 20.17 -4.78
N SER A 54 9.35 19.80 -3.75
CA SER A 54 10.10 20.71 -2.87
C SER A 54 11.55 20.28 -2.87
N SER A 55 12.46 21.22 -3.10
CA SER A 55 13.89 20.96 -3.31
C SER A 55 14.75 22.03 -2.65
N SER A 56 15.80 21.63 -1.94
CA SER A 56 16.79 22.57 -1.40
C SER A 56 17.61 23.23 -2.52
N GLU A 57 17.79 22.53 -3.64
CA GLU A 57 18.59 22.99 -4.78
C GLU A 57 17.73 23.42 -5.97
N PRO A 58 18.14 24.45 -6.73
CA PRO A 58 17.45 24.85 -7.95
C PRO A 58 17.59 23.81 -9.07
N LYS A 59 18.70 23.06 -9.08
CA LYS A 59 18.98 22.05 -10.10
C LYS A 59 18.72 20.64 -9.58
N TYR A 60 17.87 19.89 -10.26
CA TYR A 60 17.54 18.50 -9.93
C TYR A 60 17.40 17.63 -11.17
N THR A 61 17.56 16.33 -11.00
CA THR A 61 17.33 15.31 -12.04
C THR A 61 16.08 14.51 -11.71
N VAL A 62 15.26 14.25 -12.73
CA VAL A 62 14.12 13.34 -12.69
C VAL A 62 14.44 12.15 -13.58
N GLU A 63 14.34 10.94 -13.05
CA GLU A 63 14.49 9.70 -13.80
C GLU A 63 13.26 8.80 -13.57
N ILE A 64 12.57 8.43 -14.65
CA ILE A 64 11.36 7.60 -14.59
C ILE A 64 11.67 6.23 -15.19
N THR A 65 11.39 5.19 -14.42
CA THR A 65 11.70 3.81 -14.75
C THR A 65 10.47 2.93 -14.56
N ARG A 66 10.05 2.22 -15.61
CA ARG A 66 9.07 1.12 -15.49
C ARG A 66 9.77 -0.04 -14.79
N LEU A 67 9.25 -0.45 -13.63
CA LEU A 67 9.79 -1.59 -12.89
C LEU A 67 9.21 -2.90 -13.44
N GLY A 68 10.04 -3.94 -13.47
CA GLY A 68 9.70 -5.26 -14.01
C GLY A 68 10.90 -6.21 -13.90
N PRO A 69 10.93 -7.33 -14.66
CA PRO A 69 12.08 -8.23 -14.69
C PRO A 69 13.33 -7.51 -15.20
N ASP A 70 13.16 -6.64 -16.20
CA ASP A 70 14.15 -5.68 -16.65
C ASP A 70 13.63 -4.27 -16.41
N ASN A 71 14.30 -3.53 -15.52
CA ASN A 71 13.98 -2.14 -15.27
C ASN A 71 14.27 -1.30 -16.53
N LYS A 72 13.26 -0.57 -17.01
CA LYS A 72 13.38 0.26 -18.23
C LYS A 72 13.23 1.73 -17.88
N THR A 73 14.33 2.47 -17.88
CA THR A 73 14.29 3.95 -17.81
C THR A 73 13.69 4.49 -19.10
N VAL A 74 12.54 5.16 -18.98
CA VAL A 74 11.76 5.69 -20.11
C VAL A 74 11.90 7.20 -20.27
N PHE A 75 12.40 7.88 -19.24
CA PHE A 75 12.55 9.32 -19.21
C PHE A 75 13.66 9.72 -18.24
N LYS A 76 14.48 10.69 -18.64
CA LYS A 76 15.49 11.30 -17.78
C LYS A 76 15.71 12.75 -18.20
N GLU A 77 15.58 13.67 -17.25
CA GLU A 77 15.75 15.09 -17.52
C GLU A 77 16.35 15.82 -16.31
N THR A 78 17.21 16.79 -16.56
CA THR A 78 17.71 17.73 -15.55
C THR A 78 16.98 19.05 -15.69
N ARG A 79 16.42 19.55 -14.60
CA ARG A 79 15.67 20.81 -14.53
C ARG A 79 16.36 21.81 -13.59
N GLN A 80 16.03 23.09 -13.75
CA GLN A 80 16.66 24.21 -13.01
C GLN A 80 15.64 25.13 -12.32
N ASN A 81 14.47 24.60 -11.99
CA ASN A 81 13.37 25.33 -11.34
C ASN A 81 13.02 24.79 -9.96
N GLY A 82 13.96 24.13 -9.28
CA GLY A 82 13.79 23.64 -7.92
C GLY A 82 13.62 24.79 -6.93
N ALA A 83 12.70 24.64 -6.00
CA ALA A 83 12.48 25.60 -4.92
C ALA A 83 12.01 24.86 -3.67
N ALA A 84 12.37 25.37 -2.50
CA ALA A 84 11.92 24.84 -1.23
C ALA A 84 10.57 25.44 -0.87
N TYR A 85 9.62 24.59 -0.50
CA TYR A 85 8.29 24.97 -0.02
C TYR A 85 8.07 24.43 1.39
N PRO A 86 7.31 25.16 2.24
CA PRO A 86 7.01 24.70 3.59
C PRO A 86 6.19 23.40 3.58
N VAL A 87 6.29 22.63 4.65
CA VAL A 87 5.41 21.49 4.93
C VAL A 87 4.35 21.95 5.94
N PRO A 88 3.08 22.07 5.55
CA PRO A 88 1.99 22.41 6.48
C PRO A 88 1.91 21.40 7.64
N GLU A 89 1.51 21.85 8.83
CA GLU A 89 1.38 20.95 9.99
C GLU A 89 0.36 19.81 9.77
N ASN A 90 -0.67 20.07 8.95
CA ASN A 90 -1.68 19.10 8.57
C ASN A 90 -1.39 18.40 7.22
N ALA A 91 -0.15 18.42 6.73
CA ALA A 91 0.19 17.84 5.42
C ALA A 91 -0.14 16.35 5.30
N SER A 92 -0.07 15.59 6.41
CA SER A 92 -0.49 14.18 6.42
C SER A 92 -1.95 13.99 6.02
N SER A 93 -2.83 14.90 6.42
CA SER A 93 -4.27 14.81 6.18
C SER A 93 -4.75 15.66 5.01
N HIS A 94 -4.15 16.81 4.73
CA HIS A 94 -4.61 17.77 3.70
C HIS A 94 -3.62 17.95 2.53
N GLY A 95 -2.48 17.26 2.57
CA GLY A 95 -1.43 17.34 1.56
C GLY A 95 -0.51 18.55 1.72
N CYS A 96 0.57 18.57 0.95
CA CYS A 96 1.63 19.59 1.07
C CYS A 96 1.24 20.95 0.47
N GLN A 97 0.29 20.96 -0.48
CA GLN A 97 -0.07 22.15 -1.25
C GLN A 97 1.11 22.77 -2.01
N TRP A 98 2.13 21.98 -2.34
CA TRP A 98 3.24 22.46 -3.16
C TRP A 98 2.74 22.80 -4.56
N PRO A 99 3.26 23.83 -5.23
CA PRO A 99 2.87 24.12 -6.60
C PRO A 99 3.39 23.04 -7.55
N THR A 100 2.77 22.95 -8.72
CA THR A 100 3.28 22.09 -9.80
C THR A 100 4.62 22.61 -10.29
N ALA A 101 5.66 21.78 -10.17
CA ALA A 101 7.00 22.08 -10.67
C ALA A 101 7.10 21.90 -12.18
N PHE A 102 6.47 20.85 -12.73
CA PHE A 102 6.33 20.63 -14.18
C PHE A 102 5.23 19.60 -14.47
N GLU A 103 4.83 19.50 -15.74
CA GLU A 103 3.92 18.48 -16.24
C GLU A 103 4.63 17.57 -17.25
N LEU A 104 4.22 16.30 -17.31
CA LEU A 104 4.61 15.34 -18.34
C LEU A 104 3.36 14.68 -18.92
N THR A 105 3.19 14.72 -20.24
CA THR A 105 2.16 13.91 -20.91
C THR A 105 2.68 12.49 -21.10
N ILE A 106 1.93 11.48 -20.65
CA ILE A 106 2.29 10.08 -20.81
C ILE A 106 2.28 9.73 -22.31
N PRO A 107 3.41 9.35 -22.92
CA PRO A 107 3.45 8.97 -24.33
C PRO A 107 2.69 7.66 -24.58
N ASP A 108 2.13 7.53 -25.79
CA ASP A 108 1.47 6.29 -26.26
C ASP A 108 2.37 5.04 -26.25
N SER A 109 3.69 5.24 -26.26
CA SER A 109 4.67 4.15 -26.23
C SER A 109 4.91 3.57 -24.84
N TRP A 110 4.39 4.21 -23.79
CA TRP A 110 4.51 3.71 -22.42
C TRP A 110 3.51 2.59 -22.19
N GLN A 111 4.04 1.45 -21.76
CA GLN A 111 3.25 0.26 -21.47
C GLN A 111 2.56 0.40 -20.12
N SER A 112 1.52 -0.41 -19.90
CA SER A 112 0.94 -0.48 -18.55
C SER A 112 2.00 -0.97 -17.55
N GLY A 113 2.01 -0.41 -16.35
CA GLY A 113 3.03 -0.74 -15.35
C GLY A 113 3.08 0.19 -14.15
N TYR A 114 3.95 -0.19 -13.20
CA TYR A 114 4.39 0.67 -12.10
C TYR A 114 5.61 1.48 -12.54
N TYR A 115 5.56 2.80 -12.40
CA TYR A 115 6.61 3.72 -12.80
C TYR A 115 7.22 4.37 -11.55
N ASN A 116 8.46 3.99 -11.23
CA ASN A 116 9.24 4.64 -10.18
C ASN A 116 9.87 5.93 -10.73
N VAL A 117 9.77 7.01 -9.97
CA VAL A 117 10.37 8.29 -10.29
C VAL A 117 11.42 8.59 -9.23
N ARG A 118 12.69 8.56 -9.64
CA ARG A 118 13.81 8.97 -8.79
C ARG A 118 14.09 10.45 -9.01
N LEU A 119 14.02 11.22 -7.93
CA LEU A 119 14.43 12.62 -7.88
C LEU A 119 15.81 12.68 -7.25
N SER A 120 16.73 13.47 -7.80
CA SER A 120 18.05 13.65 -7.18
C SER A 120 18.59 15.06 -7.34
N VAL A 121 19.21 15.56 -6.29
CA VAL A 121 19.89 16.87 -6.21
C VAL A 121 21.32 16.69 -5.75
N SER A 122 22.16 17.68 -6.05
CA SER A 122 23.52 17.76 -5.54
C SER A 122 23.95 19.21 -5.40
N ASP A 123 24.78 19.49 -4.38
CA ASP A 123 25.32 20.83 -4.13
C ASP A 123 26.84 20.78 -3.87
N GLY A 124 27.44 21.93 -3.54
CA GLY A 124 28.88 22.07 -3.26
C GLY A 124 29.30 21.77 -1.82
N GLY A 125 28.36 21.52 -0.90
CA GLY A 125 28.63 21.39 0.53
C GLY A 125 28.94 22.70 1.24
N GLY A 126 29.28 22.62 2.53
CA GLY A 126 29.66 23.76 3.36
C GLY A 126 31.10 24.20 3.19
N LYS A 127 31.43 25.38 3.73
CA LYS A 127 32.78 25.97 3.64
C LYS A 127 33.76 25.22 4.56
N PHE A 128 33.32 24.75 5.73
CA PHE A 128 34.16 23.97 6.65
C PHE A 128 33.66 22.55 6.91
N ILE A 129 32.35 22.27 6.82
CA ILE A 129 31.76 20.92 6.94
C ILE A 129 31.17 20.39 5.62
N GLN A 130 31.13 19.07 5.44
CA GLN A 130 30.54 18.38 4.27
C GLN A 130 31.07 18.87 2.89
N ARG A 131 32.38 19.15 2.79
CA ARG A 131 33.03 19.72 1.59
C ARG A 131 32.91 18.82 0.34
N ASN A 132 32.90 19.47 -0.83
CA ASN A 132 33.16 18.94 -2.19
C ASN A 132 31.96 18.42 -2.99
N SER A 133 30.97 17.76 -2.38
CA SER A 133 29.67 17.52 -3.00
C SER A 133 28.77 16.77 -2.03
N ARG A 134 27.53 17.23 -1.86
CA ARG A 134 26.49 16.43 -1.20
C ARG A 134 25.46 16.04 -2.24
N SER A 135 24.74 14.95 -1.97
CA SER A 135 23.61 14.55 -2.80
C SER A 135 22.47 14.05 -1.94
N ALA A 136 21.25 14.29 -2.39
CA ALA A 136 20.04 13.70 -1.84
C ALA A 136 19.21 13.12 -2.97
N ALA A 137 18.45 12.07 -2.65
CA ALA A 137 17.50 11.49 -3.57
C ALA A 137 16.26 11.02 -2.82
N SER A 138 15.12 11.09 -3.49
CA SER A 138 13.86 10.50 -3.06
C SER A 138 13.23 9.75 -4.21
N ASN A 139 12.23 8.93 -3.88
CA ASN A 139 11.42 8.26 -4.86
C ASN A 139 9.95 8.60 -4.64
N LEU A 140 9.23 8.71 -5.74
CA LEU A 140 7.77 8.67 -5.79
C LEU A 140 7.37 7.68 -6.89
N PHE A 141 6.09 7.40 -7.05
CA PHE A 141 5.61 6.54 -8.12
C PHE A 141 4.28 7.02 -8.68
N PHE A 142 3.95 6.51 -9.86
CA PHE A 142 2.60 6.49 -10.39
C PHE A 142 2.41 5.22 -11.23
N ILE A 143 1.16 4.93 -11.57
CA ILE A 143 0.74 3.77 -12.32
C ILE A 143 0.29 4.25 -13.70
N VAL A 144 0.71 3.51 -14.72
CA VAL A 144 0.19 3.69 -16.09
C VAL A 144 -0.73 2.52 -16.38
N ARG A 145 -2.01 2.82 -16.60
CA ARG A 145 -3.04 1.89 -17.07
C ARG A 145 -2.85 1.63 -18.57
N ALA A 146 -3.41 0.54 -19.05
CA ALA A 146 -3.44 0.28 -20.48
C ALA A 146 -4.27 1.34 -21.23
N LYS A 147 -3.76 1.84 -22.36
CA LYS A 147 -4.50 2.75 -23.24
C LYS A 147 -5.81 2.13 -23.76
N GLN A 148 -5.76 0.84 -24.05
CA GLN A 148 -6.91 0.04 -24.46
C GLN A 148 -6.98 -1.16 -23.51
N PRO A 149 -7.75 -1.06 -22.41
CA PRO A 149 -7.88 -2.11 -21.41
C PRO A 149 -8.17 -3.46 -22.04
N GLY A 150 -7.42 -4.48 -21.62
CA GLY A 150 -7.69 -5.86 -22.03
C GLY A 150 -7.30 -6.21 -23.48
N SER A 151 -6.62 -5.32 -24.20
CA SER A 151 -6.24 -5.53 -25.60
C SER A 151 -5.01 -6.45 -25.77
N GLN A 152 -4.07 -6.40 -24.84
CA GLN A 152 -2.84 -7.22 -24.86
C GLN A 152 -2.91 -8.45 -23.93
N THR A 153 -3.73 -8.37 -22.89
CA THR A 153 -3.90 -9.42 -21.88
C THR A 153 -5.31 -9.40 -21.32
N LYS A 154 -5.74 -10.51 -20.69
CA LYS A 154 -6.99 -10.56 -19.92
C LYS A 154 -6.76 -10.57 -18.40
N ILE A 155 -5.53 -10.26 -17.99
CA ILE A 155 -5.12 -10.21 -16.58
C ILE A 155 -4.87 -8.75 -16.18
N LEU A 156 -5.63 -8.29 -15.19
CA LEU A 156 -5.41 -7.02 -14.51
C LEU A 156 -4.78 -7.29 -13.14
N ILE A 157 -3.64 -6.68 -12.83
CA ILE A 157 -3.14 -6.59 -11.46
C ILE A 157 -3.51 -5.22 -10.89
N GLN A 158 -4.25 -5.22 -9.78
CA GLN A 158 -4.43 -4.00 -9.02
C GLN A 158 -3.33 -3.90 -7.96
N LEU A 159 -2.80 -2.70 -7.78
CA LEU A 159 -1.79 -2.40 -6.77
C LEU A 159 -2.42 -1.81 -5.51
N SER A 160 -1.88 -2.16 -4.36
CA SER A 160 -2.43 -1.88 -3.02
C SER A 160 -2.20 -0.44 -2.56
N THR A 161 -2.47 0.55 -3.42
CA THR A 161 -2.11 1.96 -3.22
C THR A 161 -2.76 2.60 -2.00
N ASN A 162 -4.00 2.24 -1.67
CA ASN A 162 -4.63 2.68 -0.44
C ASN A 162 -3.84 2.23 0.80
N THR A 163 -3.36 0.98 0.82
CA THR A 163 -2.51 0.45 1.89
C THR A 163 -1.21 1.24 2.00
N TYR A 164 -0.55 1.53 0.87
CA TYR A 164 0.69 2.30 0.91
C TYR A 164 0.49 3.64 1.63
N ASN A 165 -0.61 4.35 1.33
CA ASN A 165 -0.90 5.64 1.96
C ASN A 165 -1.40 5.51 3.40
N ALA A 166 -2.16 4.46 3.72
CA ALA A 166 -2.61 4.17 5.07
C ALA A 166 -1.46 4.02 6.07
N TYR A 167 -0.34 3.44 5.61
CA TYR A 167 0.89 3.30 6.41
C TYR A 167 1.85 4.49 6.29
N ASN A 168 1.61 5.44 5.39
CA ASN A 168 2.50 6.58 5.17
C ASN A 168 2.39 7.60 6.31
N ASN A 169 3.47 7.78 7.07
CA ASN A 169 3.57 8.77 8.15
C ASN A 169 4.22 10.09 7.74
N TRP A 170 4.59 10.25 6.46
CA TRP A 170 5.14 11.50 5.97
C TRP A 170 4.15 12.65 6.23
N GLY A 171 4.68 13.78 6.73
CA GLY A 171 3.85 14.93 7.13
C GLY A 171 3.14 14.76 8.48
N GLY A 172 3.46 13.71 9.25
CA GLY A 172 3.17 13.64 10.68
C GLY A 172 2.31 12.47 11.13
N SER A 173 1.42 11.92 10.31
CA SER A 173 0.53 10.83 10.73
C SER A 173 0.25 9.85 9.61
N SER A 174 0.09 8.58 10.00
CA SER A 174 -0.53 7.52 9.20
C SER A 174 -1.88 7.13 9.84
N LEU A 175 -2.55 6.10 9.32
CA LEU A 175 -3.73 5.51 9.96
C LEU A 175 -3.37 4.58 11.14
N TYR A 176 -2.10 4.54 11.57
CA TYR A 176 -1.63 3.76 12.70
C TYR A 176 -1.00 4.65 13.78
N SER A 177 -1.41 4.46 15.04
CA SER A 177 -0.91 5.24 16.17
C SER A 177 0.60 5.12 16.35
N TYR A 178 1.17 3.90 16.32
CA TYR A 178 2.62 3.68 16.46
C TYR A 178 3.45 4.33 15.33
N HIS A 179 2.79 4.68 14.22
CA HIS A 179 3.39 5.27 13.04
C HIS A 179 2.81 6.68 12.81
N GLY A 180 2.58 7.42 13.89
CA GLY A 180 2.10 8.80 13.90
C GLY A 180 2.81 9.66 14.95
N ARG A 181 2.84 10.97 14.72
CA ARG A 181 3.42 11.98 15.62
C ARG A 181 2.71 11.88 16.97
N ALA A 182 3.50 11.86 18.04
CA ALA A 182 3.03 11.69 19.42
C ALA A 182 2.22 10.40 19.65
N ASN A 183 2.44 9.35 18.84
CA ASN A 183 1.70 8.09 18.88
C ASN A 183 0.18 8.26 18.64
N LEU A 184 -0.20 9.25 17.84
CA LEU A 184 -1.60 9.54 17.50
C LEU A 184 -1.94 9.01 16.11
N GLN A 185 -3.04 8.25 16.05
CA GLN A 185 -3.61 7.77 14.80
C GLN A 185 -4.25 8.94 14.03
N GLY A 186 -3.95 9.05 12.74
CA GLY A 186 -4.73 9.88 11.82
C GLY A 186 -6.04 9.18 11.45
N HIS A 187 -7.10 9.96 11.26
CA HIS A 187 -8.38 9.46 10.72
C HIS A 187 -8.59 9.82 9.26
N ARG A 188 -7.68 10.64 8.71
CA ARG A 188 -7.66 11.08 7.33
C ARG A 188 -6.21 11.15 6.85
N VAL A 189 -5.95 10.63 5.66
CA VAL A 189 -4.63 10.66 5.02
C VAL A 189 -4.74 11.14 3.58
N SER A 190 -3.90 12.10 3.20
CA SER A 190 -3.85 12.66 1.84
C SER A 190 -2.89 11.86 0.95
N PHE A 191 -3.20 11.76 -0.34
CA PHE A 191 -2.27 11.28 -1.37
C PHE A 191 -1.39 12.41 -1.94
N ASN A 192 -1.74 13.69 -1.68
CA ASN A 192 -0.98 14.86 -2.14
C ASN A 192 0.21 15.16 -1.22
N ARG A 193 1.03 14.13 -0.96
CA ARG A 193 2.23 14.18 -0.13
C ARG A 193 3.22 13.11 -0.60
N PRO A 194 4.53 13.27 -0.35
CA PRO A 194 5.51 12.23 -0.63
C PRO A 194 5.06 10.87 -0.08
N LEU A 195 5.05 9.87 -0.97
CA LEU A 195 4.53 8.54 -0.71
C LEU A 195 5.55 7.51 -1.18
N ALA A 196 6.02 6.68 -0.25
CA ALA A 196 6.74 5.46 -0.58
C ALA A 196 5.73 4.31 -0.77
N GLY A 197 5.87 3.55 -1.87
CA GLY A 197 5.09 2.34 -2.07
C GLY A 197 5.61 1.18 -1.22
N GLN A 198 4.78 0.16 -1.01
CA GLN A 198 5.21 -1.15 -0.46
C GLN A 198 5.44 -2.20 -1.57
N PHE A 199 5.34 -1.75 -2.83
CA PHE A 199 5.44 -2.54 -4.06
C PHE A 199 6.62 -3.52 -4.09
N ALA A 200 7.78 -3.12 -3.57
CA ALA A 200 9.00 -3.94 -3.58
C ALA A 200 8.90 -5.22 -2.73
N ASN A 201 7.98 -5.26 -1.76
CA ASN A 201 7.86 -6.38 -0.82
C ASN A 201 7.19 -7.60 -1.44
N TRP A 202 6.08 -7.40 -2.16
CA TRP A 202 5.22 -8.49 -2.63
C TRP A 202 4.84 -8.40 -4.11
N GLU A 203 4.34 -7.26 -4.58
CA GLU A 203 3.89 -7.11 -5.97
C GLU A 203 5.06 -7.20 -6.95
N LEU A 204 6.19 -6.54 -6.68
CA LEU A 204 7.36 -6.59 -7.55
C LEU A 204 7.91 -8.03 -7.72
N PRO A 205 8.15 -8.83 -6.66
CA PRO A 205 8.53 -10.23 -6.83
C PRO A 205 7.52 -11.06 -7.64
N PHE A 206 6.22 -10.84 -7.45
CA PHE A 206 5.17 -11.52 -8.23
C PHE A 206 5.25 -11.11 -9.70
N ILE A 207 5.37 -9.82 -9.99
CA ILE A 207 5.45 -9.26 -11.35
C ILE A 207 6.70 -9.74 -12.07
N ILE A 208 7.86 -9.68 -11.42
CA ILE A 208 9.12 -10.19 -11.99
C ILE A 208 8.93 -11.64 -12.40
N TRP A 209 8.34 -12.46 -11.52
CA TRP A 209 8.08 -13.85 -11.84
C TRP A 209 7.08 -14.01 -12.98
N ALA A 210 5.95 -13.29 -12.96
CA ALA A 210 4.89 -13.41 -13.95
C ALA A 210 5.38 -13.01 -15.35
N GLU A 211 5.96 -11.82 -15.48
CA GLU A 211 6.50 -11.32 -16.76
C GLU A 211 7.65 -12.19 -17.27
N SER A 212 8.55 -12.67 -16.38
CA SER A 212 9.61 -13.62 -16.77
C SER A 212 9.10 -14.99 -17.23
N ASN A 213 7.87 -15.36 -16.86
CA ASN A 213 7.22 -16.59 -17.30
C ASN A 213 6.23 -16.36 -18.46
N GLY A 214 6.27 -15.19 -19.10
CA GLY A 214 5.50 -14.88 -20.31
C GLY A 214 4.08 -14.37 -20.06
N TYR A 215 3.70 -14.08 -18.81
CA TYR A 215 2.42 -13.46 -18.50
C TYR A 215 2.51 -11.95 -18.70
N GLN A 216 1.70 -11.40 -19.60
CA GLN A 216 1.51 -9.96 -19.72
C GLN A 216 0.43 -9.51 -18.74
N LEU A 217 0.64 -8.37 -18.08
CA LEU A 217 -0.26 -7.81 -17.08
C LEU A 217 -0.61 -6.36 -17.45
N ASP A 218 -1.89 -6.02 -17.34
CA ASP A 218 -2.31 -4.62 -17.24
C ASP A 218 -2.35 -4.24 -15.75
N TYR A 219 -2.10 -2.97 -15.44
CA TYR A 219 -1.94 -2.45 -14.09
C TYR A 219 -3.00 -1.42 -13.78
N ALA A 220 -3.47 -1.41 -12.52
CA ALA A 220 -4.33 -0.39 -11.96
C ALA A 220 -3.90 -0.05 -10.53
N ALA A 221 -4.19 1.17 -10.08
CA ALA A 221 -4.28 1.47 -8.65
C ALA A 221 -5.56 0.82 -8.10
N ASN A 222 -5.58 0.39 -6.84
CA ASN A 222 -6.81 -0.18 -6.30
C ASN A 222 -7.99 0.82 -6.29
N SER A 223 -7.71 2.13 -6.18
CA SER A 223 -8.72 3.18 -6.33
C SER A 223 -9.32 3.27 -7.74
N ASP A 224 -8.66 2.75 -8.77
CA ASP A 224 -9.24 2.69 -10.12
C ASP A 224 -10.48 1.77 -10.16
N LEU A 225 -10.63 0.83 -9.22
CA LEU A 225 -11.87 0.07 -9.09
C LEU A 225 -13.06 0.92 -8.65
N GLU A 226 -12.83 2.07 -8.01
CA GLU A 226 -13.89 3.03 -7.68
C GLU A 226 -14.12 4.04 -8.80
N PHE A 227 -13.04 4.61 -9.35
CA PHE A 227 -13.12 5.73 -10.29
C PHE A 227 -13.17 5.32 -11.76
N HIS A 228 -12.74 4.11 -12.09
CA HIS A 228 -12.68 3.57 -13.45
C HIS A 228 -13.20 2.13 -13.55
N PRO A 229 -14.36 1.80 -12.94
CA PRO A 229 -14.86 0.42 -12.90
C PRO A 229 -15.20 -0.15 -14.28
N GLU A 230 -15.43 0.70 -15.28
CA GLU A 230 -15.67 0.30 -16.66
C GLU A 230 -14.51 -0.53 -17.24
N MET A 231 -13.29 -0.39 -16.72
CA MET A 231 -12.15 -1.17 -17.20
C MET A 231 -12.31 -2.67 -16.92
N LEU A 232 -13.03 -3.05 -15.85
CA LEU A 232 -13.18 -4.44 -15.41
C LEU A 232 -13.79 -5.35 -16.49
N GLN A 233 -14.71 -4.83 -17.30
CA GLN A 233 -15.39 -5.62 -18.34
C GLN A 233 -14.44 -6.16 -19.42
N HIS A 234 -13.22 -5.61 -19.53
CA HIS A 234 -12.25 -5.99 -20.54
C HIS A 234 -11.31 -7.12 -20.09
N TYR A 235 -11.36 -7.48 -18.81
CA TYR A 235 -10.50 -8.47 -18.17
C TYR A 235 -11.27 -9.75 -17.82
N ARG A 236 -10.52 -10.84 -17.71
CA ARG A 236 -11.02 -12.13 -17.25
C ARG A 236 -10.59 -12.42 -15.82
N LEU A 237 -9.41 -11.96 -15.45
CA LEU A 237 -8.78 -12.20 -14.15
C LEU A 237 -8.30 -10.88 -13.54
N VAL A 238 -8.72 -10.61 -12.30
CA VAL A 238 -8.16 -9.55 -11.46
C VAL A 238 -7.27 -10.18 -10.39
N LEU A 239 -6.08 -9.62 -10.20
CA LEU A 239 -5.10 -10.04 -9.21
C LEU A 239 -4.98 -9.00 -8.09
N SER A 240 -4.93 -9.48 -6.86
CA SER A 240 -4.52 -8.71 -5.67
C SER A 240 -3.39 -9.48 -4.99
N VAL A 241 -2.28 -8.81 -4.69
CA VAL A 241 -1.02 -9.45 -4.27
C VAL A 241 -0.44 -8.75 -3.05
N GLY A 242 -0.01 -9.53 -2.07
CA GLY A 242 0.68 -9.01 -0.89
C GLY A 242 -0.27 -8.51 0.19
N HIS A 243 -0.34 -7.20 0.38
CA HIS A 243 -1.05 -6.56 1.49
C HIS A 243 -2.06 -5.51 1.00
N ASP A 244 -3.24 -5.98 0.63
CA ASP A 244 -4.32 -5.15 0.07
C ASP A 244 -5.42 -4.87 1.10
N GLU A 245 -5.03 -4.21 2.19
CA GLU A 245 -5.81 -4.08 3.44
C GLU A 245 -6.97 -3.07 3.36
N TYR A 246 -6.84 -1.96 2.61
CA TYR A 246 -7.77 -0.81 2.67
C TYR A 246 -8.63 -0.65 1.40
N TRP A 247 -9.94 -0.82 1.57
CA TRP A 247 -10.89 -0.84 0.45
C TRP A 247 -12.10 0.05 0.70
N SER A 248 -12.51 0.80 -0.32
CA SER A 248 -13.77 1.54 -0.27
C SER A 248 -14.95 0.64 -0.66
N ALA A 249 -16.17 1.05 -0.28
CA ALA A 249 -17.38 0.34 -0.66
C ALA A 249 -17.57 0.25 -2.19
N PRO A 250 -17.40 1.33 -2.98
CA PRO A 250 -17.48 1.24 -4.44
C PRO A 250 -16.47 0.26 -5.05
N MET A 251 -15.20 0.26 -4.61
CA MET A 251 -14.20 -0.70 -5.10
C MET A 251 -14.69 -2.15 -4.92
N ARG A 252 -15.18 -2.45 -3.72
CA ARG A 252 -15.69 -3.77 -3.36
C ARG A 252 -16.95 -4.13 -4.16
N ASP A 253 -17.90 -3.21 -4.29
CA ASP A 253 -19.14 -3.39 -5.03
C ASP A 253 -18.87 -3.72 -6.50
N HIS A 254 -17.95 -3.00 -7.14
CA HIS A 254 -17.60 -3.22 -8.54
C HIS A 254 -16.88 -4.56 -8.75
N LEU A 255 -16.01 -4.98 -7.84
CA LEU A 255 -15.36 -6.28 -7.93
C LEU A 255 -16.33 -7.44 -7.67
N GLU A 256 -17.24 -7.30 -6.70
CA GLU A 256 -18.30 -8.29 -6.45
C GLU A 256 -19.23 -8.43 -7.65
N LYS A 257 -19.58 -7.31 -8.31
CA LYS A 257 -20.34 -7.30 -9.56
C LYS A 257 -19.58 -8.02 -10.67
N PHE A 258 -18.31 -7.70 -10.88
CA PHE A 258 -17.45 -8.37 -11.86
C PHE A 258 -17.43 -9.89 -11.65
N ILE A 259 -17.29 -10.36 -10.41
CA ILE A 259 -17.36 -11.79 -10.08
C ILE A 259 -18.73 -12.37 -10.45
N SER A 260 -19.83 -11.69 -10.09
CA SER A 260 -21.18 -12.16 -10.41
C SER A 260 -21.46 -12.25 -11.91
N GLU A 261 -20.80 -11.41 -12.72
CA GLU A 261 -20.88 -11.38 -14.19
C GLU A 261 -19.91 -12.38 -14.85
N GLY A 262 -19.24 -13.21 -14.06
CA GLY A 262 -18.39 -14.31 -14.53
C GLY A 262 -16.90 -14.05 -14.41
N GLY A 263 -16.48 -12.84 -14.03
CA GLY A 263 -15.08 -12.46 -13.85
C GLY A 263 -14.38 -13.24 -12.74
N ASN A 264 -13.09 -13.56 -12.92
CA ASN A 264 -12.32 -14.32 -11.95
C ASN A 264 -11.41 -13.41 -11.12
N VAL A 265 -11.18 -13.76 -9.86
CA VAL A 265 -10.27 -13.03 -8.97
C VAL A 265 -9.32 -13.99 -8.29
N ALA A 266 -8.04 -13.62 -8.19
CA ALA A 266 -7.05 -14.34 -7.40
C ALA A 266 -6.40 -13.40 -6.38
N PHE A 267 -6.67 -13.67 -5.10
CA PHE A 267 -6.04 -13.02 -3.97
C PHE A 267 -4.78 -13.81 -3.57
N PHE A 268 -3.63 -13.39 -4.09
CA PHE A 268 -2.31 -13.79 -3.60
C PHE A 268 -1.89 -12.88 -2.44
N SER A 269 -2.81 -12.63 -1.52
CA SER A 269 -2.76 -11.60 -0.48
C SER A 269 -3.29 -12.15 0.85
N GLY A 270 -2.97 -11.46 1.94
CA GLY A 270 -3.45 -11.69 3.31
C GLY A 270 -3.81 -10.36 3.96
N ASN A 271 -4.59 -10.40 5.05
CA ASN A 271 -5.25 -9.22 5.61
C ASN A 271 -6.03 -8.43 4.55
N SER A 272 -6.59 -9.14 3.57
CA SER A 272 -7.14 -8.52 2.36
C SER A 272 -8.51 -7.94 2.65
N VAL A 273 -8.76 -6.71 2.20
CA VAL A 273 -10.07 -6.04 2.36
C VAL A 273 -10.46 -5.90 3.84
N CYS A 274 -9.50 -5.76 4.75
CA CYS A 274 -9.75 -5.75 6.19
C CYS A 274 -10.46 -4.46 6.66
N TRP A 275 -9.96 -3.30 6.24
CA TRP A 275 -10.53 -2.00 6.62
C TRP A 275 -11.40 -1.42 5.51
N GLN A 276 -12.63 -1.04 5.87
CA GLN A 276 -13.44 -0.15 5.05
C GLN A 276 -12.88 1.27 5.16
N VAL A 277 -12.62 1.89 4.01
CA VAL A 277 -12.25 3.32 3.91
C VAL A 277 -13.30 4.08 3.13
N ARG A 278 -13.30 5.40 3.30
CA ARG A 278 -14.04 6.30 2.42
C ARG A 278 -13.07 7.18 1.65
N SER A 279 -13.28 7.25 0.34
CA SER A 279 -12.58 8.17 -0.54
C SER A 279 -13.08 9.59 -0.30
N GLU A 280 -12.17 10.56 -0.24
CA GLU A 280 -12.47 11.98 -0.14
C GLU A 280 -11.69 12.76 -1.20
N ASP A 281 -12.12 13.99 -1.48
CA ASP A 281 -11.50 14.89 -2.46
C ASP A 281 -11.25 14.19 -3.82
N ASP A 282 -12.25 13.49 -4.35
CA ASP A 282 -12.16 12.75 -5.62
C ASP A 282 -10.97 11.76 -5.65
N GLY A 283 -10.73 11.03 -4.55
CA GLY A 283 -9.63 10.07 -4.46
C GLY A 283 -8.29 10.66 -4.05
N ARG A 284 -8.24 11.95 -3.68
CA ARG A 284 -7.01 12.59 -3.18
C ARG A 284 -6.78 12.41 -1.68
N ALA A 285 -7.75 11.86 -0.94
CA ALA A 285 -7.58 11.48 0.44
C ALA A 285 -8.43 10.24 0.82
N LEU A 286 -8.04 9.57 1.90
CA LEU A 286 -8.79 8.47 2.52
C LEU A 286 -9.15 8.81 3.95
N THR A 287 -10.36 8.46 4.35
CA THR A 287 -10.82 8.51 5.74
C THR A 287 -11.02 7.11 6.29
N CYS A 288 -10.49 6.87 7.49
CA CYS A 288 -10.61 5.61 8.22
C CYS A 288 -10.57 5.83 9.73
N TRP A 289 -11.63 5.43 10.42
CA TRP A 289 -11.75 5.55 11.86
C TRP A 289 -11.26 4.30 12.61
N LYS A 290 -11.06 3.18 11.92
CA LYS A 290 -10.53 1.92 12.46
C LYS A 290 -11.21 1.51 13.76
N GLN A 291 -10.45 1.40 14.86
CA GLN A 291 -10.96 1.03 16.18
C GLN A 291 -11.85 2.11 16.81
N TRP A 292 -11.76 3.36 16.35
CA TRP A 292 -12.53 4.51 16.82
C TRP A 292 -13.84 4.70 16.04
N TYR A 293 -14.50 3.61 15.65
CA TYR A 293 -15.71 3.64 14.82
C TYR A 293 -16.87 4.44 15.45
N ASN A 294 -16.90 4.55 16.78
CA ASN A 294 -17.88 5.33 17.53
C ASN A 294 -17.65 6.85 17.44
N MET A 295 -16.47 7.26 16.98
CA MET A 295 -16.12 8.65 16.68
C MET A 295 -16.24 8.98 15.19
N ASP A 296 -16.52 7.98 14.34
CA ASP A 296 -16.79 8.19 12.92
C ASP A 296 -18.02 9.09 12.76
N PRO A 297 -17.97 10.18 11.96
CA PRO A 297 -19.10 11.07 11.76
C PRO A 297 -20.38 10.39 11.25
N LEU A 298 -20.27 9.22 10.61
CA LEU A 298 -21.43 8.44 10.16
C LEU A 298 -22.04 7.53 11.26
N PHE A 299 -21.42 7.44 12.44
CA PHE A 299 -21.91 6.60 13.54
C PHE A 299 -23.29 7.03 14.09
N PRO A 300 -23.58 8.33 14.30
CA PRO A 300 -24.86 8.79 14.84
C PRO A 300 -26.06 8.54 13.92
N ASP A 301 -25.84 8.36 12.61
CA ASP A 301 -26.91 8.29 11.59
C ASP A 301 -27.70 6.97 11.60
N GLY A 302 -27.17 5.93 12.27
CA GLY A 302 -27.81 4.62 12.38
C GLY A 302 -27.68 3.70 11.16
N ASP A 303 -27.40 4.22 9.95
CA ASP A 303 -26.93 3.42 8.81
C ASP A 303 -25.41 3.22 8.91
N HIS A 304 -25.00 2.06 9.43
CA HIS A 304 -23.60 1.77 9.70
C HIS A 304 -22.83 1.13 8.54
N ARG A 305 -23.46 0.97 7.36
CA ARG A 305 -22.83 0.29 6.21
C ARG A 305 -21.53 0.93 5.76
N LEU A 306 -21.39 2.24 5.90
CA LEU A 306 -20.22 3.01 5.49
C LEU A 306 -19.31 3.44 6.65
N LEU A 307 -19.48 2.89 7.85
CA LEU A 307 -18.49 3.09 8.92
C LEU A 307 -17.13 2.60 8.46
N SER A 308 -16.13 3.46 8.60
CA SER A 308 -14.77 3.18 8.12
C SER A 308 -13.97 2.45 9.21
N THR A 309 -14.43 1.24 9.49
CA THR A 309 -13.85 0.28 10.44
C THR A 309 -13.70 -1.08 9.74
N LEU A 310 -13.51 -2.16 10.48
CA LEU A 310 -13.42 -3.49 9.87
C LEU A 310 -14.67 -3.80 9.04
N TRP A 311 -14.48 -4.37 7.85
CA TRP A 311 -15.59 -4.87 7.04
C TRP A 311 -16.41 -5.93 7.77
N SER A 312 -15.72 -6.76 8.54
CA SER A 312 -16.27 -7.78 9.44
C SER A 312 -16.81 -7.25 10.76
N HIS A 313 -16.70 -5.93 11.04
CA HIS A 313 -17.30 -5.36 12.24
C HIS A 313 -18.81 -5.60 12.24
N HIS A 314 -19.36 -6.03 13.37
CA HIS A 314 -20.77 -6.44 13.46
C HIS A 314 -21.79 -5.33 13.12
N LEU A 315 -21.38 -4.06 13.13
CA LEU A 315 -22.19 -2.92 12.68
C LEU A 315 -22.18 -2.75 11.16
N VAL A 316 -21.03 -2.95 10.51
CA VAL A 316 -20.90 -2.93 9.04
C VAL A 316 -21.51 -4.20 8.44
N ASN A 317 -21.29 -5.34 9.11
CA ASN A 317 -21.87 -6.65 8.82
C ASN A 317 -21.68 -7.13 7.37
N ARG A 318 -20.52 -6.82 6.78
CA ARG A 318 -20.16 -7.25 5.43
C ARG A 318 -18.73 -7.83 5.45
N PRO A 319 -18.49 -8.96 6.12
CA PRO A 319 -17.16 -9.53 6.28
C PRO A 319 -16.47 -9.81 4.95
N GLU A 320 -15.15 -9.75 4.98
CA GLU A 320 -14.21 -9.99 3.88
C GLU A 320 -14.44 -11.39 3.28
N ASN A 321 -14.81 -12.36 4.12
CA ASN A 321 -15.17 -13.71 3.74
C ASN A 321 -16.18 -13.78 2.60
N GLN A 322 -17.14 -12.85 2.52
CA GLN A 322 -18.16 -12.84 1.45
C GLN A 322 -17.59 -12.51 0.06
N LEU A 323 -16.40 -11.89 0.00
CA LEU A 323 -15.67 -11.55 -1.22
C LEU A 323 -14.50 -12.51 -1.46
N THR A 324 -13.59 -12.69 -0.50
CA THR A 324 -12.35 -13.46 -0.75
C THR A 324 -12.50 -14.94 -0.39
N GLY A 325 -13.56 -15.30 0.33
CA GLY A 325 -13.76 -16.63 0.94
C GLY A 325 -13.17 -16.77 2.34
N VAL A 326 -12.28 -15.86 2.73
CA VAL A 326 -11.55 -15.84 4.00
C VAL A 326 -11.50 -14.41 4.56
N GLY A 327 -11.06 -14.24 5.81
CA GLY A 327 -10.90 -12.92 6.40
C GLY A 327 -9.96 -12.95 7.61
N PHE A 328 -9.39 -11.79 7.90
CA PHE A 328 -8.36 -11.63 8.92
C PHE A 328 -8.81 -12.08 10.31
N LEU A 329 -10.11 -11.90 10.63
CA LEU A 329 -10.69 -12.38 11.88
C LEU A 329 -10.39 -13.86 12.11
N TYR A 330 -10.54 -14.72 11.10
CA TYR A 330 -10.38 -16.17 11.23
C TYR A 330 -8.98 -16.67 10.87
N GLY A 331 -8.05 -15.77 10.53
CA GLY A 331 -6.63 -16.06 10.40
C GLY A 331 -5.84 -15.45 11.58
N GLY A 332 -5.22 -14.29 11.35
CA GLY A 332 -4.37 -13.57 12.30
C GLY A 332 -2.91 -13.52 11.83
N TYR A 333 -1.97 -13.78 12.72
CA TYR A 333 -0.53 -13.72 12.46
C TYR A 333 0.10 -15.11 12.46
N HIS A 334 1.10 -15.27 11.60
CA HIS A 334 2.07 -16.36 11.61
C HIS A 334 3.45 -15.76 11.33
N LYS A 335 4.50 -16.21 12.05
CA LYS A 335 5.86 -15.62 11.98
C LYS A 335 5.89 -14.11 12.28
N SER A 336 4.92 -13.62 13.05
CA SER A 336 4.76 -12.20 13.34
C SER A 336 4.06 -11.95 14.67
N HIS A 337 4.29 -10.77 15.27
CA HIS A 337 3.69 -10.33 16.54
C HIS A 337 3.74 -11.37 17.67
N GLY A 338 4.84 -12.12 17.73
CA GLY A 338 5.04 -13.20 18.70
C GLY A 338 4.18 -14.45 18.47
N GLN A 339 3.47 -14.53 17.34
CA GLN A 339 2.60 -15.65 17.00
C GLN A 339 3.31 -16.60 16.04
N PHE A 340 3.40 -17.88 16.44
CA PHE A 340 4.03 -18.95 15.66
C PHE A 340 5.43 -18.60 15.11
N MET A 341 6.27 -17.92 15.92
CA MET A 341 7.63 -17.53 15.52
C MET A 341 8.50 -18.74 15.14
N ASP A 342 8.26 -19.90 15.77
CA ASP A 342 8.94 -21.16 15.48
C ASP A 342 8.18 -22.05 14.49
N GLY A 343 7.05 -21.58 13.93
CA GLY A 343 6.26 -22.31 12.94
C GLY A 343 7.03 -22.57 11.63
N SER A 344 6.52 -23.42 10.76
CA SER A 344 7.19 -23.71 9.47
C SER A 344 6.99 -22.59 8.43
N GLY A 345 5.95 -21.75 8.57
CA GLY A 345 5.56 -20.82 7.51
C GLY A 345 5.10 -21.53 6.23
N ALA A 346 4.67 -22.80 6.34
CA ALA A 346 4.27 -23.67 5.24
C ALA A 346 2.77 -23.97 5.29
N TYR A 347 2.16 -24.22 4.13
CA TYR A 347 0.81 -24.78 4.07
C TYR A 347 0.85 -26.30 4.16
N GLN A 348 -0.02 -26.89 4.98
CA GLN A 348 -0.34 -28.32 4.93
C GLN A 348 -1.48 -28.57 3.94
N VAL A 349 -1.29 -29.50 3.00
CA VAL A 349 -2.26 -29.80 1.94
C VAL A 349 -3.36 -30.76 2.39
N HIS A 350 -4.62 -30.41 2.08
CA HIS A 350 -5.81 -31.21 2.40
C HIS A 350 -6.41 -31.91 1.18
N ARG A 351 -6.45 -31.22 0.03
CA ARG A 351 -7.15 -31.70 -1.18
C ARG A 351 -6.21 -31.70 -2.41
N PRO A 352 -5.21 -32.60 -2.49
CA PRO A 352 -4.19 -32.58 -3.55
C PRO A 352 -4.72 -32.91 -4.95
N ALA A 353 -5.88 -33.58 -5.05
CA ALA A 353 -6.52 -33.91 -6.33
C ALA A 353 -7.15 -32.69 -7.02
N HIS A 354 -7.25 -31.56 -6.33
CA HIS A 354 -7.81 -30.33 -6.88
C HIS A 354 -6.88 -29.77 -7.99
N TRP A 355 -7.46 -29.25 -9.07
CA TRP A 355 -6.72 -28.83 -10.28
C TRP A 355 -5.63 -27.77 -10.01
N VAL A 356 -5.77 -27.01 -8.93
CA VAL A 356 -4.77 -26.04 -8.46
C VAL A 356 -3.41 -26.69 -8.24
N PHE A 357 -3.38 -27.94 -7.80
CA PHE A 357 -2.16 -28.70 -7.54
C PHE A 357 -1.74 -29.61 -8.71
N GLU A 358 -2.38 -29.53 -9.87
CA GLU A 358 -1.94 -30.29 -11.05
C GLU A 358 -0.46 -30.06 -11.33
N LYS A 359 0.26 -31.15 -11.63
CA LYS A 359 1.70 -31.17 -11.96
C LYS A 359 2.64 -30.75 -10.80
N THR A 360 2.15 -30.62 -9.58
CA THR A 360 3.01 -30.39 -8.40
C THR A 360 3.57 -31.70 -7.82
N GLY A 361 2.83 -32.82 -7.98
CA GLY A 361 3.14 -34.10 -7.33
C GLY A 361 2.83 -34.13 -5.83
N ILE A 362 2.21 -33.09 -5.28
CA ILE A 362 1.91 -32.97 -3.85
C ILE A 362 0.84 -33.97 -3.41
N LYS A 363 0.95 -34.45 -2.18
CA LYS A 363 0.02 -35.41 -1.56
C LYS A 363 -0.69 -34.78 -0.38
N GLN A 364 -1.75 -35.42 0.07
CA GLN A 364 -2.48 -34.99 1.25
C GLN A 364 -1.55 -35.14 2.47
N GLY A 365 -1.49 -34.10 3.29
CA GLY A 365 -0.62 -34.01 4.46
C GLY A 365 0.78 -33.44 4.18
N ASP A 366 1.20 -33.33 2.92
CA ASP A 366 2.47 -32.69 2.57
C ASP A 366 2.45 -31.21 2.96
N GLU A 367 3.62 -30.68 3.34
CA GLU A 367 3.84 -29.25 3.54
C GLU A 367 4.62 -28.63 2.38
N PHE A 368 4.32 -27.38 2.02
CA PHE A 368 5.08 -26.65 1.00
C PHE A 368 5.28 -25.17 1.33
N GLY A 369 6.34 -24.57 0.76
CA GLY A 369 6.66 -23.15 0.87
C GLY A 369 7.31 -22.68 2.18
N GLY A 370 7.53 -23.56 3.15
CA GLY A 370 8.14 -23.19 4.44
C GLY A 370 9.55 -22.61 4.33
N LYS A 371 10.35 -23.10 3.38
CA LYS A 371 11.72 -22.60 3.11
C LYS A 371 11.74 -21.09 2.85
N ASP A 372 10.72 -20.59 2.15
CA ASP A 372 10.60 -19.18 1.78
C ASP A 372 9.59 -18.43 2.66
N SER A 373 9.03 -19.09 3.67
CA SER A 373 8.03 -18.55 4.61
C SER A 373 6.84 -17.90 3.88
N ILE A 374 6.11 -18.70 3.08
CA ILE A 374 4.97 -18.20 2.29
C ILE A 374 3.69 -17.98 3.10
N VAL A 375 3.64 -18.49 4.34
CA VAL A 375 2.58 -18.21 5.31
C VAL A 375 3.08 -17.22 6.36
N GLY A 376 2.45 -16.05 6.37
CA GLY A 376 2.85 -14.87 7.13
C GLY A 376 2.78 -13.66 6.20
N TYR A 377 3.11 -12.46 6.61
CA TYR A 377 3.16 -11.91 7.96
C TYR A 377 1.75 -11.88 8.59
N GLU A 378 0.72 -11.60 7.77
CA GLU A 378 -0.71 -11.65 8.13
C GLU A 378 -1.45 -12.69 7.30
N CYS A 379 -2.48 -13.27 7.91
CA CYS A 379 -3.16 -14.45 7.40
C CYS A 379 -4.68 -14.27 7.46
N ASP A 380 -5.37 -14.75 6.43
CA ASP A 380 -6.83 -14.77 6.36
C ASP A 380 -7.36 -16.21 6.43
N GLY A 381 -8.45 -16.41 7.17
CA GLY A 381 -9.05 -17.72 7.36
C GLY A 381 -10.57 -17.72 7.27
N CYS A 382 -11.18 -18.87 7.49
CA CYS A 382 -12.61 -19.01 7.72
C CYS A 382 -12.88 -19.95 8.89
N GLN A 383 -14.09 -19.91 9.44
CA GLN A 383 -14.55 -20.87 10.41
C GLN A 383 -14.78 -22.23 9.75
N PHE A 384 -14.08 -23.27 10.20
CA PHE A 384 -14.22 -24.64 9.69
C PHE A 384 -14.33 -25.67 10.82
N GLU A 385 -14.78 -26.86 10.46
CA GLU A 385 -14.79 -28.06 11.29
C GLU A 385 -14.07 -29.19 10.55
N ILE A 386 -13.49 -30.15 11.28
CA ILE A 386 -12.93 -31.35 10.66
C ILE A 386 -14.05 -32.37 10.44
N LYS A 387 -14.25 -32.78 9.18
CA LYS A 387 -15.19 -33.83 8.79
C LYS A 387 -14.43 -34.84 7.95
N ASP A 388 -14.49 -36.11 8.35
CA ASP A 388 -13.79 -37.21 7.68
C ASP A 388 -12.30 -36.93 7.43
N GLY A 389 -11.64 -36.27 8.40
CA GLY A 389 -10.22 -35.92 8.35
C GLY A 389 -9.88 -34.71 7.49
N LEU A 390 -10.87 -33.99 6.93
CA LEU A 390 -10.67 -32.81 6.11
C LEU A 390 -11.31 -31.56 6.75
N PRO A 391 -10.69 -30.37 6.63
CA PRO A 391 -11.34 -29.13 7.02
C PRO A 391 -12.47 -28.80 6.05
N VAL A 392 -13.64 -28.48 6.60
CA VAL A 392 -14.85 -28.08 5.88
C VAL A 392 -15.39 -26.79 6.47
N PRO A 393 -15.59 -25.71 5.68
CA PRO A 393 -16.13 -24.47 6.20
C PRO A 393 -17.50 -24.66 6.85
N THR A 394 -17.77 -23.90 7.90
CA THR A 394 -19.09 -23.86 8.55
C THR A 394 -20.06 -22.90 7.86
N PHE A 395 -19.52 -21.97 7.05
CA PHE A 395 -20.24 -20.91 6.32
C PHE A 395 -20.95 -19.88 7.21
N LYS A 396 -20.77 -19.93 8.53
CA LYS A 396 -21.44 -19.03 9.49
C LYS A 396 -20.85 -17.62 9.54
N ASP A 397 -19.63 -17.46 9.06
CA ASP A 397 -18.84 -16.24 8.99
C ASP A 397 -19.00 -15.47 7.67
N GLY A 398 -19.87 -15.95 6.78
CA GLY A 398 -20.07 -15.36 5.45
C GLY A 398 -19.21 -15.98 4.35
N THR A 399 -18.35 -16.96 4.65
CA THR A 399 -17.65 -17.73 3.62
C THR A 399 -18.66 -18.40 2.66
N PRO A 400 -18.49 -18.28 1.33
CA PRO A 400 -19.43 -18.81 0.35
C PRO A 400 -19.63 -20.32 0.45
N ARG A 401 -20.86 -20.79 0.17
CA ARG A 401 -21.25 -22.21 0.32
C ARG A 401 -20.47 -23.18 -0.56
N THR A 402 -19.89 -22.70 -1.67
CA THR A 402 -19.07 -23.49 -2.58
C THR A 402 -17.58 -23.37 -2.25
N PHE A 403 -17.20 -22.78 -1.12
CA PHE A 403 -15.79 -22.62 -0.76
C PHE A 403 -15.18 -23.95 -0.36
N GLU A 404 -14.05 -24.30 -0.98
CA GLU A 404 -13.26 -25.48 -0.67
C GLU A 404 -11.92 -25.09 -0.06
N ILE A 405 -11.60 -25.64 1.12
CA ILE A 405 -10.30 -25.47 1.78
C ILE A 405 -9.30 -26.44 1.14
N LEU A 406 -8.27 -25.94 0.50
CA LEU A 406 -7.30 -26.76 -0.22
C LEU A 406 -6.05 -27.04 0.61
N ALA A 407 -5.60 -26.05 1.38
CA ALA A 407 -4.47 -26.16 2.30
C ALA A 407 -4.64 -25.16 3.47
N SER A 408 -3.99 -25.40 4.60
CA SER A 408 -4.04 -24.47 5.74
C SER A 408 -2.74 -24.42 6.53
N CYS A 409 -2.55 -23.35 7.29
CA CYS A 409 -1.47 -23.21 8.27
C CYS A 409 -2.01 -22.47 9.50
N PRO A 410 -1.73 -22.92 10.74
CA PRO A 410 -2.24 -22.27 11.95
C PRO A 410 -1.83 -20.79 12.03
N ALA A 411 -2.76 -19.92 12.42
CA ALA A 411 -2.49 -18.50 12.65
C ALA A 411 -3.23 -18.06 13.92
N LYS A 412 -2.78 -16.98 14.55
CA LYS A 412 -3.44 -16.47 15.77
C LYS A 412 -3.31 -14.96 15.83
N TRP A 413 -4.33 -14.30 16.35
CA TRP A 413 -4.26 -12.88 16.66
C TRP A 413 -3.20 -12.60 17.73
N ALA A 414 -2.55 -11.45 17.65
CA ALA A 414 -1.73 -10.99 18.75
C ALA A 414 -2.65 -10.69 19.96
N PRO A 415 -2.23 -10.97 21.21
CA PRO A 415 -3.06 -10.79 22.39
C PRO A 415 -3.69 -9.38 22.53
N GLY A 416 -2.98 -8.35 22.09
CA GLY A 416 -3.45 -6.96 22.15
C GLY A 416 -4.44 -6.57 21.05
N ASP A 417 -4.31 -7.14 19.85
CA ASP A 417 -5.09 -6.69 18.68
C ASP A 417 -6.56 -7.05 18.80
N SER A 418 -6.88 -8.13 19.51
CA SER A 418 -8.27 -8.58 19.70
C SER A 418 -9.04 -7.78 20.76
N LEU A 419 -8.38 -6.90 21.52
CA LEU A 419 -8.96 -6.27 22.71
C LEU A 419 -10.06 -5.26 22.40
N TRP A 420 -10.00 -4.61 21.24
CA TRP A 420 -10.96 -3.59 20.86
C TRP A 420 -12.22 -4.17 20.20
N TYR A 421 -12.16 -5.40 19.68
CA TYR A 421 -13.30 -6.04 19.04
C TYR A 421 -14.11 -6.85 20.06
N ASP A 422 -15.29 -6.32 20.40
CA ASP A 422 -16.13 -6.72 21.53
C ASP A 422 -16.77 -8.11 21.42
N ARG A 423 -16.84 -8.67 20.20
CA ARG A 423 -17.49 -9.98 19.92
C ARG A 423 -16.52 -11.14 19.68
N PHE A 424 -15.24 -10.96 19.95
CA PHE A 424 -14.21 -11.94 19.61
C PHE A 424 -13.75 -12.81 20.79
N ASN A 425 -13.48 -14.09 20.52
CA ASN A 425 -12.81 -14.95 21.48
C ASN A 425 -11.29 -14.79 21.37
N LYS A 426 -10.68 -14.20 22.40
CA LYS A 426 -9.29 -13.72 22.43
C LYS A 426 -8.22 -14.81 22.29
N ASP A 427 -8.54 -16.06 22.64
CA ASP A 427 -7.59 -17.18 22.60
C ASP A 427 -7.73 -18.09 21.38
N ARG A 428 -8.60 -17.74 20.44
CA ARG A 428 -8.86 -18.56 19.27
C ARG A 428 -7.62 -18.69 18.38
N VAL A 429 -7.24 -19.92 18.08
CA VAL A 429 -6.32 -20.24 16.98
C VAL A 429 -7.14 -20.32 15.69
N GLY A 430 -6.82 -19.45 14.74
CA GLY A 430 -7.33 -19.47 13.37
C GLY A 430 -6.37 -20.21 12.43
N ALA A 431 -6.51 -19.94 11.13
CA ALA A 431 -5.59 -20.47 10.14
C ALA A 431 -5.49 -19.54 8.92
N ALA A 432 -4.31 -19.44 8.33
CA ALA A 432 -4.17 -19.06 6.93
C ALA A 432 -4.81 -20.16 6.08
N ILE A 433 -5.75 -19.81 5.21
CA ILE A 433 -6.46 -20.79 4.37
C ILE A 433 -6.26 -20.47 2.89
N LEU A 434 -5.68 -21.44 2.19
CA LEU A 434 -5.66 -21.48 0.74
C LEU A 434 -6.91 -22.22 0.26
N GLY A 435 -7.71 -21.58 -0.58
CA GLY A 435 -8.97 -22.15 -1.04
C GLY A 435 -9.58 -21.41 -2.21
N MET A 436 -10.76 -21.85 -2.63
CA MET A 436 -11.53 -21.17 -3.67
C MET A 436 -13.01 -21.42 -3.59
N TYR A 437 -13.79 -20.54 -4.23
CA TYR A 437 -15.22 -20.71 -4.45
C TYR A 437 -15.62 -20.23 -5.86
N THR A 438 -16.86 -20.51 -6.25
CA THR A 438 -17.46 -19.99 -7.48
C THR A 438 -18.80 -19.29 -7.20
N ARG A 439 -19.05 -18.15 -7.85
CA ARG A 439 -20.30 -17.38 -7.76
C ARG A 439 -20.49 -16.54 -9.03
N GLY A 440 -20.75 -17.22 -10.14
CA GLY A 440 -20.62 -16.66 -11.49
C GLY A 440 -19.21 -16.92 -12.00
N GLY A 441 -18.24 -16.13 -11.53
CA GLY A 441 -16.82 -16.37 -11.72
C GLY A 441 -16.19 -17.18 -10.59
N THR A 442 -14.87 -17.39 -10.69
CA THR A 442 -14.06 -18.13 -9.70
C THR A 442 -13.25 -17.16 -8.86
N VAL A 443 -13.23 -17.36 -7.54
CA VAL A 443 -12.35 -16.63 -6.62
C VAL A 443 -11.41 -17.60 -5.94
N PHE A 444 -10.11 -17.38 -6.15
CA PHE A 444 -9.01 -18.08 -5.49
C PHE A 444 -8.40 -17.18 -4.41
N THR A 445 -8.00 -17.77 -3.28
CA THR A 445 -7.27 -17.07 -2.23
C THR A 445 -6.16 -17.95 -1.67
N VAL A 446 -5.04 -17.33 -1.32
CA VAL A 446 -4.00 -17.96 -0.52
C VAL A 446 -4.18 -17.65 0.97
N GLY A 447 -4.78 -16.51 1.32
CA GLY A 447 -4.97 -16.10 2.71
C GLY A 447 -3.67 -15.82 3.46
N SER A 448 -2.67 -15.24 2.78
CA SER A 448 -1.35 -14.92 3.31
C SER A 448 -0.70 -13.80 2.50
N THR A 449 -0.05 -12.84 3.17
CA THR A 449 0.65 -11.75 2.47
C THR A 449 1.87 -12.26 1.70
N ASP A 450 2.53 -13.29 2.21
CA ASP A 450 3.90 -13.65 1.81
C ASP A 450 3.99 -14.68 0.68
N TRP A 451 2.89 -14.98 -0.02
CA TRP A 451 2.91 -15.90 -1.16
C TRP A 451 4.00 -15.57 -2.19
N ALA A 452 4.21 -14.27 -2.45
CA ALA A 452 5.22 -13.78 -3.38
C ALA A 452 6.67 -14.15 -2.98
N HIS A 453 6.94 -14.45 -1.70
CA HIS A 453 8.25 -14.93 -1.26
C HIS A 453 8.62 -16.27 -1.90
N GLY A 454 7.67 -17.18 -2.06
CA GLY A 454 7.91 -18.46 -2.75
C GLY A 454 8.20 -18.27 -4.24
N LEU A 455 7.59 -17.27 -4.89
CA LEU A 455 7.92 -16.92 -6.28
C LEU A 455 9.34 -16.38 -6.41
N ARG A 456 9.76 -15.51 -5.47
CA ARG A 456 11.14 -14.99 -5.36
C ARG A 456 12.15 -16.12 -5.09
N GLY A 457 11.81 -17.01 -4.16
CA GLY A 457 12.60 -18.18 -3.77
C GLY A 457 12.62 -19.31 -4.79
N LYS A 458 11.77 -19.22 -5.82
CA LYS A 458 11.56 -20.22 -6.87
C LYS A 458 11.07 -21.56 -6.31
N ASP A 459 10.19 -21.53 -5.32
CA ASP A 459 9.53 -22.73 -4.79
C ASP A 459 8.71 -23.40 -5.91
N PRO A 460 8.98 -24.68 -6.23
CA PRO A 460 8.37 -25.34 -7.38
C PRO A 460 6.86 -25.52 -7.25
N VAL A 461 6.34 -25.73 -6.03
CA VAL A 461 4.89 -25.90 -5.79
C VAL A 461 4.20 -24.56 -5.92
N VAL A 462 4.74 -23.50 -5.31
CA VAL A 462 4.20 -22.13 -5.38
C VAL A 462 4.16 -21.63 -6.83
N GLN A 463 5.25 -21.84 -7.57
CA GLN A 463 5.31 -21.46 -8.99
C GLN A 463 4.29 -22.24 -9.82
N GLN A 464 4.17 -23.55 -9.63
CA GLN A 464 3.23 -24.37 -10.40
C GLN A 464 1.77 -24.05 -10.07
N VAL A 465 1.43 -23.85 -8.78
CA VAL A 465 0.11 -23.38 -8.35
C VAL A 465 -0.23 -22.04 -9.00
N THR A 466 0.69 -21.08 -8.94
CA THR A 466 0.47 -19.75 -9.54
C THR A 466 0.27 -19.86 -11.06
N LYS A 467 1.06 -20.70 -11.76
CA LYS A 467 0.86 -20.98 -13.20
C LYS A 467 -0.52 -21.57 -13.48
N ASN A 468 -0.97 -22.54 -12.69
CA ASN A 468 -2.27 -23.18 -12.86
C ASN A 468 -3.40 -22.16 -12.71
N ILE A 469 -3.33 -21.29 -11.70
CA ILE A 469 -4.29 -20.21 -11.49
C ILE A 469 -4.31 -19.25 -12.67
N LEU A 470 -3.16 -18.67 -13.05
CA LEU A 470 -3.10 -17.70 -14.14
C LEU A 470 -3.58 -18.31 -15.45
N ASN A 471 -3.08 -19.50 -15.81
CA ASN A 471 -3.44 -20.15 -17.07
C ASN A 471 -4.92 -20.49 -17.19
N ARG A 472 -5.59 -20.84 -16.09
CA ARG A 472 -6.98 -21.29 -16.11
C ARG A 472 -7.96 -20.13 -15.95
N LEU A 473 -7.64 -19.17 -15.09
CA LEU A 473 -8.56 -18.08 -14.76
C LEU A 473 -8.46 -16.88 -15.69
N SER A 474 -7.40 -16.78 -16.51
CA SER A 474 -7.24 -15.69 -17.49
C SER A 474 -7.86 -15.97 -18.86
N GLN A 475 -8.43 -17.16 -19.10
CA GLN A 475 -8.95 -17.58 -20.41
C GLN A 475 -10.37 -17.08 -20.69
#